data_AF-Q6EH03-F1
#
_entry.id   AF-Q6EH03-F1
#
_cell.length_a   1.000
_cell.length_b   1.000
_cell.length_c   1.000
_cell.angle_alpha   90.00
_cell.angle_beta   90.00
_cell.angle_gamma   90.00
#
_symmetry.space_group_name_H-M   'P 1'
#
loop_
_entity.id
_entity.type
_entity.pdbx_description
1 polymer ?
#
loop_
_entity_poly.entity_id
_entity_poly.type
_entity_poly.pdbx_seq_one_letter_code
_entity_poly.pdbx_strand_id
1 'polypeptide(L)'
;VITIEESKGIETELDVVEGMQFDRGYLSQYMVTDNDKMEAVLENPYILITDKKISNIQDILPLLEQILQQSRPLLIIADDVDGEALPTLVLNKIRGTFNVVAVKAPGFGDRRKAMLEDIAILTGGTVITDDLGLELKDATIENLGNASKVVVDKDNTTIVEGSGEKEAIEARVQLIKNQIAETTSDFDREK
;
A
#
# COMPACT_ATOMS: atom_id res chain seq x y z
N VAL A 1 11.99 -6.28 -9.22
CA VAL A 1 11.59 -7.41 -8.36
C VAL A 1 11.17 -8.55 -9.25
N ILE A 2 11.57 -9.78 -8.94
CA ILE A 2 11.09 -10.98 -9.64
C ILE A 2 10.21 -11.71 -8.64
N THR A 3 8.89 -11.72 -8.89
CA THR A 3 7.92 -12.52 -8.16
C THR A 3 7.73 -13.84 -8.90
N ILE A 4 7.68 -14.96 -8.16
CA ILE A 4 7.41 -16.27 -8.73
C ILE A 4 5.98 -16.64 -8.36
N GLU A 5 5.14 -16.87 -9.36
CA GLU A 5 3.78 -17.33 -9.18
C GLU A 5 3.64 -18.77 -9.70
N GLU A 6 2.98 -19.63 -8.92
CA GLU A 6 2.66 -20.99 -9.37
C GLU A 6 1.48 -20.94 -10.34
N SER A 7 1.77 -21.09 -11.64
CA SER A 7 0.74 -21.31 -12.65
C SER A 7 0.33 -22.78 -12.68
N LYS A 8 -0.94 -23.06 -13.04
CA LYS A 8 -1.45 -24.43 -13.21
C LYS A 8 -0.98 -25.09 -14.53
N GLY A 9 -0.21 -24.37 -15.34
CA GLY A 9 0.32 -24.81 -16.64
C GLY A 9 1.64 -25.57 -16.50
N ILE A 10 1.99 -26.34 -17.53
CA ILE A 10 3.30 -27.01 -17.64
C ILE A 10 4.36 -26.04 -18.22
N GLU A 11 3.91 -24.96 -18.85
CA GLU A 11 4.77 -23.98 -19.51
C GLU A 11 5.19 -22.87 -18.53
N THR A 12 6.46 -22.48 -18.61
CA THR A 12 6.99 -21.33 -17.88
C THR A 12 6.67 -20.06 -18.67
N GLU A 13 5.75 -19.25 -18.16
CA GLU A 13 5.40 -17.95 -18.71
C GLU A 13 6.18 -16.85 -17.98
N LEU A 14 6.67 -15.84 -18.71
CA LEU A 14 7.32 -14.66 -18.16
C LEU A 14 6.51 -13.44 -18.56
N ASP A 15 5.72 -12.93 -17.61
CA ASP A 15 4.98 -11.69 -17.77
C ASP A 15 5.70 -10.56 -17.03
N VAL A 16 5.92 -9.45 -17.74
CA VAL A 16 6.46 -8.22 -17.14
C VAL A 16 5.28 -7.33 -16.81
N VAL A 17 5.00 -7.22 -15.53
CA VAL A 17 3.90 -6.41 -15.00
C VAL A 17 4.43 -5.23 -14.20
N GLU A 18 3.69 -4.14 -14.19
CA GLU A 18 4.04 -2.96 -13.40
C GLU A 18 3.80 -3.25 -11.92
N GLY A 19 4.72 -2.80 -11.06
CA GLY A 19 4.66 -3.05 -9.62
C GLY A 19 5.71 -2.26 -8.87
N MET A 20 5.65 -2.34 -7.54
CA MET A 20 6.55 -1.63 -6.64
C MET A 20 6.85 -2.48 -5.42
N GLN A 21 8.09 -2.40 -4.92
CA GLN A 21 8.46 -2.93 -3.61
C GLN A 21 9.08 -1.82 -2.76
N PHE A 22 8.77 -1.83 -1.47
CA PHE A 22 9.42 -0.97 -0.48
C PHE A 22 9.68 -1.70 0.84
N ASP A 23 10.71 -1.24 1.56
CA ASP A 23 11.27 -1.92 2.75
C ASP A 23 10.48 -1.62 4.03
N ARG A 24 9.19 -1.95 4.01
CA ARG A 24 8.28 -1.90 5.17
C ARG A 24 7.43 -3.16 5.21
N GLY A 25 7.62 -3.98 6.22
CA GLY A 25 6.78 -5.16 6.44
C GLY A 25 5.56 -4.90 7.33
N TYR A 26 4.85 -5.98 7.65
CA TYR A 26 3.65 -5.94 8.48
C TYR A 26 3.93 -5.42 9.90
N LEU A 27 2.99 -4.65 10.46
CA LEU A 27 3.08 -4.16 11.83
C LEU A 27 2.87 -5.26 12.88
N SER A 28 2.22 -6.37 12.50
CA SER A 28 1.96 -7.50 13.39
C SER A 28 1.97 -8.81 12.64
N GLN A 29 2.70 -9.81 13.15
CA GLN A 29 2.73 -11.17 12.59
C GLN A 29 1.33 -11.84 12.55
N TYR A 30 0.40 -11.36 13.38
CA TYR A 30 -0.98 -11.85 13.39
C TYR A 30 -1.79 -11.40 12.15
N MET A 31 -1.20 -10.57 11.29
CA MET A 31 -1.77 -10.16 9.99
C MET A 31 -1.40 -11.11 8.84
N VAL A 32 -0.48 -12.05 9.07
CA VAL A 32 -0.06 -13.08 8.10
C VAL A 32 -1.25 -13.92 7.65
N THR A 33 -1.31 -14.25 6.36
CA THR A 33 -2.32 -15.15 5.78
C THR A 33 -1.72 -16.53 5.47
N ASP A 34 -0.45 -16.58 5.07
CA ASP A 34 0.31 -17.79 4.84
C ASP A 34 1.28 -18.00 6.00
N ASN A 35 0.91 -18.86 6.95
CA ASN A 35 1.71 -19.12 8.15
C ASN A 35 2.96 -19.97 7.86
N ASP A 36 3.01 -20.66 6.72
CA ASP A 36 4.17 -21.48 6.36
C ASP A 36 5.29 -20.59 5.82
N LYS A 37 4.92 -19.61 4.97
CA LYS A 37 5.86 -18.61 4.42
C LYS A 37 6.09 -17.41 5.34
N MET A 38 5.22 -17.20 6.32
CA MET A 38 5.19 -16.00 7.17
C MET A 38 4.94 -14.72 6.36
N GLU A 39 3.99 -14.79 5.43
CA GLU A 39 3.65 -13.70 4.51
C GLU A 39 2.14 -13.40 4.54
N ALA A 40 1.78 -12.12 4.42
CA ALA A 40 0.41 -11.70 4.16
C ALA A 40 0.23 -11.50 2.65
N VAL A 41 -0.65 -12.29 2.05
CA VAL A 41 -1.00 -12.27 0.63
C VAL A 41 -2.42 -11.75 0.51
N LEU A 42 -2.57 -10.60 -0.14
CA LEU A 42 -3.84 -9.95 -0.38
C LEU A 42 -4.13 -9.98 -1.88
N GLU A 43 -5.19 -10.68 -2.26
CA GLU A 43 -5.68 -10.74 -3.65
C GLU A 43 -6.74 -9.65 -3.87
N ASN A 44 -6.61 -8.90 -4.95
CA ASN A 44 -7.44 -7.74 -5.30
C ASN A 44 -7.71 -6.77 -4.13
N PRO A 45 -6.69 -6.32 -3.36
CA PRO A 45 -6.92 -5.46 -2.21
C PRO A 45 -7.31 -4.04 -2.60
N TYR A 46 -8.02 -3.37 -1.68
CA TYR A 46 -7.98 -1.92 -1.59
C TYR A 46 -6.74 -1.47 -0.85
N ILE A 47 -6.25 -0.27 -1.17
CA ILE A 47 -5.03 0.30 -0.60
C ILE A 47 -5.35 1.70 -0.06
N LEU A 48 -5.37 1.84 1.28
CA LEU A 48 -5.45 3.13 1.95
C LEU A 48 -4.03 3.71 2.07
N ILE A 49 -3.86 4.94 1.59
CA ILE A 49 -2.57 5.64 1.57
C ILE A 49 -2.72 6.94 2.35
N THR A 50 -1.95 7.11 3.42
CA THR A 50 -1.99 8.31 4.24
C THR A 50 -0.63 8.60 4.85
N ASP A 51 -0.33 9.89 5.04
CA ASP A 51 0.82 10.35 5.84
C ASP A 51 0.44 10.56 7.32
N LYS A 52 -0.81 10.28 7.69
CA LYS A 52 -1.31 10.41 9.05
C LYS A 52 -1.03 9.15 9.86
N LYS A 53 -1.05 9.35 11.18
CA LYS A 53 -1.01 8.27 12.16
C LYS A 53 -2.43 7.82 12.51
N ILE A 54 -2.66 6.51 12.58
CA ILE A 54 -3.94 5.90 12.91
C ILE A 54 -3.84 5.28 14.31
N SER A 55 -4.22 6.05 15.33
CA SER A 55 -4.23 5.58 16.72
C SER A 55 -5.63 5.17 17.20
N ASN A 56 -6.68 5.75 16.60
CA ASN A 56 -8.08 5.52 16.93
C ASN A 56 -8.79 4.84 15.75
N ILE A 57 -9.50 3.74 16.02
CA ILE A 57 -10.22 3.01 14.98
C ILE A 57 -11.41 3.81 14.42
N GLN A 58 -11.97 4.72 15.20
CA GLN A 58 -13.11 5.57 14.81
C GLN A 58 -12.78 6.48 13.63
N ASP A 59 -11.51 6.83 13.43
CA ASP A 59 -11.10 7.70 12.33
C ASP A 59 -11.22 7.02 10.96
N ILE A 60 -11.16 5.68 10.93
CA ILE A 60 -11.28 4.89 9.69
C ILE A 60 -12.51 3.98 9.69
N LEU A 61 -13.30 3.94 10.77
CA LEU A 61 -14.46 3.06 10.90
C LEU A 61 -15.46 3.22 9.74
N PRO A 62 -15.83 4.44 9.28
CA PRO A 62 -16.75 4.58 8.15
C PRO A 62 -16.23 3.95 6.85
N LEU A 63 -14.90 4.01 6.63
CA LEU A 63 -14.25 3.41 5.47
C LEU A 63 -14.22 1.87 5.60
N LEU A 64 -13.91 1.36 6.80
CA LEU A 64 -13.90 -0.09 7.07
C LEU A 64 -15.26 -0.73 6.83
N GLU A 65 -16.35 -0.07 7.24
CA GLU A 65 -17.72 -0.54 6.99
C GLU A 65 -18.03 -0.66 5.50
N GLN A 66 -17.59 0.31 4.69
CA GLN A 66 -17.77 0.27 3.24
C GLN A 66 -16.98 -0.88 2.59
N ILE A 67 -15.73 -1.10 3.02
CA ILE A 67 -14.88 -2.17 2.48
C ILE A 67 -15.42 -3.55 2.88
N LEU A 68 -15.91 -3.71 4.11
CA LEU A 68 -16.51 -4.95 4.59
C LEU A 68 -17.68 -5.41 3.71
N GLN A 69 -18.49 -4.47 3.21
CA GLN A 69 -19.59 -4.80 2.28
C GLN A 69 -19.10 -5.35 0.94
N GLN A 70 -17.91 -4.96 0.50
CA GLN A 70 -17.28 -5.43 -0.73
C GLN A 70 -16.57 -6.79 -0.55
N SER A 71 -16.36 -7.24 0.68
CA SER A 71 -15.63 -8.48 1.00
C SER A 71 -14.22 -8.54 0.37
N ARG A 72 -13.58 -7.37 0.18
CA ARG A 72 -12.23 -7.26 -0.37
C ARG A 72 -11.21 -7.03 0.75
N PRO A 73 -9.96 -7.52 0.62
CA PRO A 73 -8.91 -7.22 1.59
C PRO A 73 -8.50 -5.75 1.57
N LEU A 74 -7.87 -5.29 2.64
CA LEU A 74 -7.35 -3.93 2.77
C LEU A 74 -5.87 -3.93 3.16
N LEU A 75 -5.06 -3.20 2.39
CA LEU A 75 -3.73 -2.75 2.80
C LEU A 75 -3.83 -1.32 3.35
N ILE A 76 -3.27 -1.08 4.53
CA ILE A 76 -3.14 0.26 5.12
C ILE A 76 -1.66 0.66 5.10
N ILE A 77 -1.35 1.75 4.41
CA ILE A 77 -0.04 2.40 4.40
C ILE A 77 -0.20 3.75 5.11
N ALA A 78 0.34 3.87 6.32
CA ALA A 78 0.19 5.04 7.18
C ALA A 78 1.54 5.44 7.83
N ASP A 79 1.69 6.65 8.38
CA ASP A 79 2.90 7.00 9.16
C ASP A 79 3.14 6.00 10.30
N ASP A 80 2.07 5.70 11.04
CA ASP A 80 2.02 4.61 12.00
C ASP A 80 0.58 4.13 12.21
N VAL A 81 0.43 2.87 12.62
CA VAL A 81 -0.85 2.35 13.12
C VAL A 81 -0.59 1.77 14.50
N ASP A 82 -1.15 2.42 15.52
CA ASP A 82 -0.87 2.09 16.92
C ASP A 82 -2.11 2.29 17.80
N GLY A 83 -1.90 2.48 19.11
CA GLY A 83 -2.98 2.74 20.06
C GLY A 83 -4.00 1.60 20.10
N GLU A 84 -5.28 1.96 20.10
CA GLU A 84 -6.38 0.98 20.08
C GLU A 84 -6.70 0.46 18.67
N ALA A 85 -6.28 1.17 17.63
CA ALA A 85 -6.53 0.79 16.24
C ALA A 85 -5.83 -0.53 15.89
N LEU A 86 -4.52 -0.66 16.17
CA LEU A 86 -3.76 -1.85 15.79
C LEU A 86 -4.30 -3.14 16.44
N PRO A 87 -4.53 -3.23 17.77
CA PRO A 87 -5.11 -4.42 18.39
C PRO A 87 -6.50 -4.75 17.84
N THR A 88 -7.31 -3.74 17.52
CA THR A 88 -8.66 -3.93 16.96
C THR A 88 -8.61 -4.52 15.56
N LEU A 89 -7.72 -4.02 14.69
CA LEU A 89 -7.50 -4.57 13.35
C LEU A 89 -7.00 -6.02 13.42
N VAL A 90 -6.02 -6.29 14.30
CA VAL A 90 -5.49 -7.64 14.52
C VAL A 90 -6.57 -8.60 15.00
N LEU A 91 -7.41 -8.20 15.96
CA LEU A 91 -8.46 -9.06 16.49
C LEU A 91 -9.51 -9.40 15.42
N ASN A 92 -9.88 -8.43 14.57
CA ASN A 92 -10.81 -8.67 13.46
C ASN A 92 -10.22 -9.59 12.39
N LYS A 93 -8.91 -9.47 12.13
CA LYS A 93 -8.18 -10.38 11.24
C LYS A 93 -8.16 -11.81 11.78
N ILE A 94 -7.81 -12.00 13.05
CA ILE A 94 -7.76 -13.33 13.69
C ILE A 94 -9.14 -14.01 13.68
N ARG A 95 -10.22 -13.24 13.85
CA ARG A 95 -11.59 -13.73 13.77
C ARG A 95 -12.05 -14.11 12.36
N GLY A 96 -11.26 -13.77 11.33
CA GLY A 96 -11.60 -14.00 9.93
C GLY A 96 -12.67 -13.06 9.39
N THR A 97 -13.11 -12.06 10.17
CA THR A 97 -14.16 -11.11 9.77
C THR A 97 -13.65 -10.14 8.71
N PHE A 98 -12.37 -9.75 8.78
CA PHE A 98 -11.81 -8.73 7.92
C PHE A 98 -10.34 -9.01 7.59
N ASN A 99 -10.01 -9.13 6.30
CA ASN A 99 -8.63 -9.34 5.87
C ASN A 99 -7.91 -8.00 5.71
N VAL A 100 -7.18 -7.59 6.74
CA VAL A 100 -6.44 -6.31 6.77
C VAL A 100 -4.99 -6.50 7.15
N VAL A 101 -4.10 -5.78 6.46
CA VAL A 101 -2.67 -5.69 6.75
C VAL A 101 -2.29 -4.22 6.85
N ALA A 102 -1.56 -3.85 7.89
CA ALA A 102 -1.05 -2.49 8.07
C ALA A 102 0.48 -2.49 8.02
N VAL A 103 1.03 -1.50 7.30
CA VAL A 103 2.46 -1.26 7.14
C VAL A 103 2.76 0.22 7.35
N LYS A 104 3.99 0.54 7.74
CA LYS A 104 4.40 1.95 7.82
C LYS A 104 4.67 2.50 6.43
N ALA A 105 4.47 3.80 6.26
CA ALA A 105 4.85 4.53 5.07
C ALA A 105 6.37 4.44 4.85
N PRO A 106 6.82 4.28 3.59
CA PRO A 106 8.25 4.32 3.28
C PRO A 106 8.78 5.75 3.37
N GLY A 107 10.08 5.88 3.62
CA GLY A 107 10.73 7.19 3.73
C GLY A 107 10.35 8.00 4.99
N PHE A 108 10.78 9.27 5.00
CA PHE A 108 10.56 10.25 6.06
C PHE A 108 10.48 11.66 5.45
N GLY A 109 9.84 12.60 6.13
CA GLY A 109 9.71 13.99 5.68
C GLY A 109 9.12 14.11 4.27
N ASP A 110 9.67 15.00 3.44
CA ASP A 110 9.21 15.23 2.07
C ASP A 110 9.36 13.99 1.18
N ARG A 111 10.37 13.15 1.44
CA ARG A 111 10.54 11.89 0.71
C ARG A 111 9.38 10.93 0.95
N ARG A 112 8.83 10.89 2.16
CA ARG A 112 7.63 10.09 2.44
C ARG A 112 6.45 10.59 1.61
N LYS A 113 6.22 11.90 1.57
CA LYS A 113 5.12 12.49 0.79
C LYS A 113 5.25 12.13 -0.69
N ALA A 114 6.46 12.27 -1.24
CA ALA A 114 6.74 11.89 -2.63
C ALA A 114 6.52 10.38 -2.88
N MET A 115 6.99 9.50 -1.99
CA MET A 115 6.80 8.05 -2.15
C MET A 115 5.34 7.62 -1.98
N LEU A 116 4.58 8.24 -1.07
CA LEU A 116 3.14 7.98 -0.93
C LEU A 116 2.37 8.41 -2.18
N GLU A 117 2.76 9.54 -2.78
CA GLU A 117 2.20 9.98 -4.05
C GLU A 117 2.53 8.99 -5.19
N ASP A 118 3.77 8.46 -5.23
CA ASP A 118 4.14 7.43 -6.20
C ASP A 118 3.28 6.16 -6.07
N ILE A 119 3.02 5.72 -4.84
CA ILE A 119 2.15 4.58 -4.57
C ILE A 119 0.71 4.89 -4.98
N ALA A 120 0.22 6.11 -4.71
CA ALA A 120 -1.12 6.53 -5.09
C ALA A 120 -1.29 6.54 -6.61
N ILE A 121 -0.34 7.13 -7.35
CA ILE A 121 -0.33 7.13 -8.82
C ILE A 121 -0.27 5.69 -9.37
N LEU A 122 0.62 4.84 -8.84
CA LEU A 122 0.74 3.44 -9.27
C LEU A 122 -0.56 2.64 -9.08
N THR A 123 -1.28 2.91 -8.00
CA THR A 123 -2.47 2.13 -7.61
C THR A 123 -3.78 2.79 -8.01
N GLY A 124 -3.74 4.01 -8.57
CA GLY A 124 -4.93 4.80 -8.91
C GLY A 124 -5.69 5.35 -7.69
N GLY A 125 -5.01 5.47 -6.54
CA GLY A 125 -5.56 6.01 -5.30
C GLY A 125 -5.26 7.49 -5.09
N THR A 126 -5.70 8.03 -3.95
CA THR A 126 -5.37 9.38 -3.49
C THR A 126 -4.76 9.33 -2.10
N VAL A 127 -3.69 10.10 -1.86
CA VAL A 127 -3.09 10.22 -0.53
C VAL A 127 -4.02 11.03 0.38
N ILE A 128 -4.49 10.43 1.47
CA ILE A 128 -5.27 11.15 2.50
C ILE A 128 -4.31 11.92 3.40
N THR A 129 -4.21 13.22 3.20
CA THR A 129 -3.31 14.13 3.93
C THR A 129 -3.99 15.47 4.23
N ASP A 130 -3.57 16.12 5.31
CA ASP A 130 -4.04 17.47 5.67
C ASP A 130 -3.60 18.53 4.64
N ASP A 131 -2.50 18.29 3.92
CA ASP A 131 -2.01 19.20 2.88
C ASP A 131 -3.03 19.37 1.72
N LEU A 132 -3.86 18.35 1.50
CA LEU A 132 -4.95 18.35 0.50
C LEU A 132 -6.32 18.64 1.14
N GLY A 133 -6.36 18.92 2.45
CA GLY A 133 -7.61 19.12 3.19
C GLY A 133 -8.45 17.86 3.35
N LEU A 134 -7.84 16.67 3.26
CA LEU A 134 -8.55 15.39 3.37
C LEU A 134 -8.42 14.80 4.78
N GLU A 135 -9.54 14.37 5.35
CA GLU A 135 -9.59 13.67 6.63
C GLU A 135 -9.85 12.17 6.44
N LEU A 136 -9.29 11.33 7.33
CA LEU A 136 -9.52 9.89 7.31
C LEU A 136 -11.00 9.52 7.46
N LYS A 137 -11.75 10.34 8.20
CA LYS A 137 -13.19 10.14 8.45
C LYS A 137 -14.05 10.31 7.22
N ASP A 138 -13.58 11.15 6.29
CA ASP A 138 -14.28 11.48 5.04
C ASP A 138 -13.76 10.64 3.86
N ALA A 139 -12.78 9.76 4.10
CA ALA A 139 -12.24 8.89 3.07
C ALA A 139 -13.33 7.93 2.56
N THR A 140 -13.37 7.76 1.24
CA THR A 140 -14.30 6.88 0.54
C THR A 140 -13.53 5.80 -0.21
N ILE A 141 -14.25 4.78 -0.71
CA ILE A 141 -13.65 3.74 -1.57
C ILE A 141 -12.99 4.35 -2.81
N GLU A 142 -13.51 5.47 -3.33
CA GLU A 142 -12.95 6.15 -4.52
C GLU A 142 -11.57 6.74 -4.28
N ASN A 143 -11.20 6.99 -3.01
CA ASN A 143 -9.86 7.46 -2.67
C ASN A 143 -8.84 6.32 -2.56
N LEU A 144 -9.30 5.05 -2.51
CA LEU A 144 -8.42 3.92 -2.30
C LEU A 144 -7.76 3.47 -3.60
N GLY A 145 -6.49 3.14 -3.51
CA GLY A 145 -5.78 2.45 -4.58
C GLY A 145 -6.26 1.02 -4.73
N ASN A 146 -5.95 0.43 -5.89
CA ASN A 146 -6.22 -0.97 -6.20
C ASN A 146 -4.96 -1.61 -6.79
N ALA A 147 -4.82 -2.92 -6.56
CA ALA A 147 -3.81 -3.75 -7.18
C ALA A 147 -4.37 -5.15 -7.41
N SER A 148 -3.78 -5.91 -8.33
CA SER A 148 -4.10 -7.33 -8.53
C SER A 148 -3.71 -8.14 -7.28
N LYS A 149 -2.52 -7.86 -6.75
CA LYS A 149 -1.99 -8.57 -5.57
C LYS A 149 -1.04 -7.71 -4.76
N VAL A 150 -1.05 -7.92 -3.44
CA VAL A 150 -0.05 -7.38 -2.53
C VAL A 150 0.50 -8.51 -1.66
N VAL A 151 1.83 -8.56 -1.56
CA VAL A 151 2.54 -9.48 -0.67
C VAL A 151 3.30 -8.67 0.37
N VAL A 152 3.08 -8.95 1.64
CA VAL A 152 3.75 -8.29 2.76
C VAL A 152 4.45 -9.33 3.62
N ASP A 153 5.77 -9.24 3.68
CA ASP A 153 6.59 -10.05 4.59
C ASP A 153 6.98 -9.21 5.84
N LYS A 154 7.92 -9.71 6.64
CA LYS A 154 8.38 -9.03 7.85
C LYS A 154 9.10 -7.71 7.57
N ASP A 155 9.78 -7.62 6.44
CA ASP A 155 10.70 -6.54 6.08
C ASP A 155 10.22 -5.72 4.86
N ASN A 156 9.42 -6.30 3.97
CA ASN A 156 9.03 -5.71 2.68
C ASN A 156 7.52 -5.76 2.41
N THR A 157 7.08 -4.82 1.58
CA THR A 157 5.78 -4.85 0.91
C THR A 157 6.00 -4.79 -0.58
N THR A 158 5.35 -5.69 -1.32
CA THR A 158 5.36 -5.76 -2.78
C THR A 158 3.93 -5.59 -3.31
N ILE A 159 3.73 -4.61 -4.16
CA ILE A 159 2.47 -4.34 -4.89
C ILE A 159 2.69 -4.81 -6.33
N VAL A 160 1.81 -5.69 -6.80
CA VAL A 160 1.86 -6.28 -8.15
C VAL A 160 0.61 -5.84 -8.91
N GLU A 161 0.82 -5.32 -10.13
CA GLU A 161 -0.22 -4.81 -11.03
C GLU A 161 -1.12 -3.77 -10.34
N GLY A 162 -0.54 -2.60 -10.05
CA GLY A 162 -1.31 -1.45 -9.60
C GLY A 162 -2.30 -0.99 -10.69
N SER A 163 -3.48 -0.52 -10.28
CA SER A 163 -4.54 -0.08 -11.20
C SER A 163 -4.44 1.40 -11.61
N GLY A 164 -3.25 1.99 -11.53
CA GLY A 164 -2.99 3.36 -11.96
C GLY A 164 -3.12 3.55 -13.48
N GLU A 165 -3.48 4.76 -13.90
CA GLU A 165 -3.50 5.11 -15.33
C GLU A 165 -2.07 5.17 -15.88
N LYS A 166 -1.85 4.53 -17.04
CA LYS A 166 -0.52 4.48 -17.68
C LYS A 166 0.03 5.86 -17.97
N GLU A 167 -0.82 6.79 -18.43
CA GLU A 167 -0.40 8.17 -18.68
C GLU A 167 0.10 8.86 -17.40
N ALA A 168 -0.55 8.63 -16.26
CA ALA A 168 -0.16 9.22 -14.98
C ALA A 168 1.18 8.64 -14.49
N ILE A 169 1.37 7.33 -14.62
CA ILE A 169 2.63 6.65 -14.27
C ILE A 169 3.77 7.14 -15.17
N GLU A 170 3.56 7.21 -16.49
CA GLU A 170 4.55 7.73 -17.43
C GLU A 170 4.91 9.19 -17.15
N ALA A 171 3.91 10.04 -16.90
CA ALA A 171 4.13 11.44 -16.52
C ALA A 171 4.97 11.56 -15.25
N ARG A 172 4.71 10.71 -14.25
CA ARG A 172 5.47 10.68 -13.01
C ARG A 172 6.92 10.26 -13.24
N VAL A 173 7.15 9.24 -14.06
CA VAL A 173 8.51 8.80 -14.44
C VAL A 173 9.28 9.93 -15.14
N GLN A 174 8.63 10.68 -16.03
CA GLN A 174 9.27 11.82 -16.72
C GLN A 174 9.61 12.95 -15.74
N LEU A 175 8.72 13.25 -14.80
CA LEU A 175 8.96 14.24 -13.76
C LEU A 175 10.20 13.91 -12.93
N ILE A 176 10.34 12.65 -12.49
CA ILE A 176 11.51 12.18 -11.73
C ILE A 176 12.79 12.27 -12.58
N LYS A 177 12.74 11.88 -13.86
CA LYS A 177 13.89 11.99 -14.77
C LYS A 177 14.37 13.43 -14.92
N ASN A 178 13.46 14.39 -14.99
CA ASN A 178 13.80 15.80 -15.07
C ASN A 178 14.43 16.30 -13.76
N GLN A 179 13.89 15.91 -12.61
CA GLN A 179 14.47 16.24 -11.30
C GLN A 179 15.89 15.69 -11.13
N ILE A 180 16.15 14.48 -11.61
CA ILE A 180 17.48 13.86 -11.66
C ILE A 180 18.47 14.65 -12.53
N ALA A 181 18.00 15.22 -13.64
CA ALA A 181 18.83 16.00 -14.55
C ALA A 181 19.17 17.39 -13.98
N GLU A 182 18.26 17.98 -13.20
CA GLU A 182 18.42 19.31 -12.60
C GLU A 182 19.19 19.28 -11.27
N THR A 183 19.15 18.16 -10.54
CA THR A 183 19.84 18.08 -9.24
C THR A 183 21.36 18.08 -9.38
N THR A 184 22.01 18.90 -8.54
CA THR A 184 23.46 18.94 -8.38
C THR A 184 23.97 18.05 -7.24
N SER A 185 23.06 17.39 -6.51
CA SER A 185 23.37 16.54 -5.36
C SER A 185 23.41 15.08 -5.81
N ASP A 186 24.56 14.42 -5.65
CA ASP A 186 24.67 12.99 -5.97
C ASP A 186 23.80 12.12 -5.05
N PHE A 187 23.54 12.56 -3.82
CA PHE A 187 22.62 11.90 -2.90
C PHE A 187 21.18 11.94 -3.42
N ASP A 188 20.71 13.10 -3.89
CA ASP A 188 19.35 13.23 -4.43
C ASP A 188 19.22 12.53 -5.78
N ARG A 189 20.32 12.38 -6.52
CA ARG A 189 20.35 11.61 -7.77
C ARG A 189 20.24 10.10 -7.53
N GLU A 190 20.79 9.60 -6.44
CA GLU A 190 20.75 8.18 -6.08
C GLU A 190 19.41 7.76 -5.44
N LYS A 191 18.66 8.71 -4.86
CA LYS A 191 17.50 8.45 -4.00
C LYS A 191 16.14 8.68 -4.63
#